data_AF-G0PC71-F1
#
_entry.id   AF-G0PC71-F1
#
_cell.length_a   1.000
_cell.length_b   1.000
_cell.length_c   1.000
_cell.angle_alpha   90.00
_cell.angle_beta   90.00
_cell.angle_gamma   90.00
#
_symmetry.space_group_name_H-M   'P 1'
#
loop_
_entity.id
_entity.type
_entity.pdbx_description
1 polymer ?
#
loop_
_entity_poly.entity_id
_entity_poly.type
_entity_poly.pdbx_seq_one_letter_code
_entity_poly.pdbx_strand_id
1 'polypeptide(L)'
;MSTNTSSLYPNTIHFDQSYIDFRFNLSNFSVPLAILPWIYMIPSFIVICRIFNIYLKSSPRKPEYDVNRHVFLAISLSQFACFSSFFFDYFMTRLPATGIFTSFCASIAPNHWLKVVLFLALYTNYLSLAFPILMPLIRLVVVLFPKSHKKLNSKLIRIIVPLICIYPICFTFYLLPALGVCKSYEYPYPFGAIWIYYTNSAFGLRNSYFHLGSIFFWMSISIVINAILLFKVIKAKALIIGGQSYKAEFSITVTTLAIIVFYVLNAVFVLFYIFAYGTNSYTSYTIIFRPFGNDMQTCIVSWVFYVTHPVFKRATIYPASTMEVVSSVVN
;
A
#
# COMPACT_ATOMS: atom_id res chain seq x y z
N MET A 1 -26.50 35.04 -21.29
CA MET A 1 -27.02 34.30 -20.13
C MET A 1 -25.93 33.35 -19.62
N SER A 2 -24.96 33.88 -18.88
CA SER A 2 -23.93 33.11 -18.18
C SER A 2 -24.44 32.84 -16.77
N THR A 3 -25.29 31.82 -16.63
CA THR A 3 -25.70 31.33 -15.31
C THR A 3 -24.46 30.89 -14.54
N ASN A 4 -24.25 31.48 -13.36
CA ASN A 4 -23.18 31.18 -12.40
C ASN A 4 -23.19 29.68 -11.98
N THR A 5 -22.64 28.81 -12.80
CA THR A 5 -22.45 27.37 -12.52
C THR A 5 -21.46 27.12 -11.37
N SER A 6 -20.61 28.11 -11.07
CA SER A 6 -19.71 28.14 -9.91
C SER A 6 -20.44 28.09 -8.56
N SER A 7 -21.73 28.47 -8.50
CA SER A 7 -22.56 28.41 -7.29
C SER A 7 -23.06 27.00 -6.93
N LEU A 8 -23.08 26.06 -7.89
CA LEU A 8 -23.59 24.70 -7.67
C LEU A 8 -22.59 23.80 -6.90
N TYR A 9 -21.29 24.11 -6.92
CA TYR A 9 -20.25 23.28 -6.34
C TYR A 9 -19.22 24.12 -5.57
N PRO A 10 -19.53 24.58 -4.34
CA PRO A 10 -18.64 25.43 -3.57
C PRO A 10 -17.29 24.73 -3.29
N ASN A 11 -16.21 25.51 -3.33
CA ASN A 11 -14.83 25.04 -3.12
C ASN A 11 -14.34 23.99 -4.14
N THR A 12 -14.77 24.09 -5.40
CA THR A 12 -14.28 23.29 -6.52
C THR A 12 -13.77 24.18 -7.65
N ILE A 13 -12.96 23.62 -8.55
CA ILE A 13 -12.37 24.38 -9.67
C ILE A 13 -13.24 24.36 -10.94
N HIS A 14 -14.38 23.66 -10.91
CA HIS A 14 -15.20 23.43 -12.11
C HIS A 14 -15.81 24.74 -12.61
N PHE A 15 -15.67 24.97 -13.92
CA PHE A 15 -16.15 26.16 -14.63
C PHE A 15 -15.51 27.49 -14.20
N ASP A 16 -14.39 27.46 -13.49
CA ASP A 16 -13.59 28.65 -13.19
C ASP A 16 -12.63 28.94 -14.36
N GLN A 17 -12.83 30.10 -14.99
CA GLN A 17 -12.06 30.53 -16.15
C GLN A 17 -10.55 30.57 -15.88
N SER A 18 -10.13 30.90 -14.66
CA SER A 18 -8.72 30.95 -14.24
C SER A 18 -8.05 29.58 -14.33
N TYR A 19 -8.81 28.51 -14.07
CA TYR A 19 -8.32 27.13 -14.17
C TYR A 19 -8.48 26.57 -15.57
N ILE A 20 -9.48 27.01 -16.34
CA ILE A 20 -9.68 26.61 -17.75
C ILE A 20 -8.52 27.12 -18.62
N ASP A 21 -8.12 28.38 -18.44
CA ASP A 21 -7.04 29.02 -19.20
C ASP A 21 -5.64 28.66 -18.68
N PHE A 22 -5.56 27.79 -17.67
CA PHE A 22 -4.30 27.37 -17.07
C PHE A 22 -3.38 26.65 -18.06
N ARG A 23 -2.12 27.07 -18.11
CA ARG A 23 -1.07 26.44 -18.92
C ARG A 23 -0.10 25.70 -18.02
N PHE A 24 0.04 24.40 -18.29
CA PHE A 24 0.99 23.54 -17.60
C PHE A 24 2.43 23.99 -17.83
N ASN A 25 3.22 24.04 -16.76
CA ASN A 25 4.65 24.35 -16.77
C ASN A 25 5.45 23.20 -16.14
N LEU A 26 6.45 22.70 -16.85
CA LEU A 26 7.35 21.63 -16.39
C LEU A 26 8.24 22.04 -15.23
N SER A 27 8.46 23.34 -15.03
CA SER A 27 9.28 23.88 -13.92
C SER A 27 8.55 23.90 -12.56
N ASN A 28 7.29 23.46 -12.49
CA ASN A 28 6.51 23.48 -11.26
C ASN A 28 7.11 22.53 -10.21
N PHE A 29 7.19 22.98 -8.95
CA PHE A 29 7.72 22.21 -7.81
C PHE A 29 7.06 20.82 -7.64
N SER A 30 5.80 20.69 -8.05
CA SER A 30 5.03 19.44 -7.94
C SER A 30 5.41 18.39 -8.98
N VAL A 31 6.07 18.79 -10.08
CA VAL A 31 6.49 17.87 -11.17
C VAL A 31 7.59 16.91 -10.70
N PRO A 32 8.71 17.37 -10.07
CA PRO A 32 9.69 16.46 -9.48
C PRO A 32 9.08 15.51 -8.43
N LEU A 33 8.14 16.00 -7.61
CA LEU A 33 7.46 15.18 -6.59
C LEU A 33 6.61 14.05 -7.19
N ALA A 34 6.11 14.22 -8.42
CA ALA A 34 5.38 13.19 -9.14
C ALA A 34 6.33 12.18 -9.84
N ILE A 35 7.48 12.63 -10.33
CA ILE A 35 8.42 11.79 -11.09
C ILE A 35 9.32 10.94 -10.17
N LEU A 36 9.88 11.54 -9.12
CA LEU A 36 10.82 10.90 -8.20
C LEU A 36 10.33 9.53 -7.67
N PRO A 37 9.03 9.35 -7.31
CA PRO A 37 8.53 8.07 -6.84
C PRO A 37 8.69 6.91 -7.81
N TRP A 38 8.53 7.15 -9.10
CA TRP A 38 8.64 6.10 -10.11
C TRP A 38 10.05 5.51 -10.20
N ILE A 39 11.07 6.30 -9.88
CA ILE A 39 12.48 5.86 -9.90
C ILE A 39 12.70 4.70 -8.92
N TYR A 40 12.10 4.73 -7.73
CA TYR A 40 12.23 3.65 -6.75
C TYR A 40 11.09 2.62 -6.81
N MET A 41 9.89 3.01 -7.28
CA MET A 41 8.75 2.09 -7.38
C MET A 41 8.88 1.10 -8.54
N ILE A 42 9.45 1.49 -9.69
CA ILE A 42 9.62 0.60 -10.84
C ILE A 42 10.55 -0.59 -10.50
N PRO A 43 11.77 -0.38 -9.96
CA PRO A 43 12.62 -1.49 -9.53
C PRO A 43 11.95 -2.37 -8.47
N SER A 44 11.23 -1.76 -7.53
CA SER A 44 10.50 -2.49 -6.48
C SER A 44 9.40 -3.36 -7.07
N PHE A 45 8.65 -2.88 -8.07
CA PHE A 45 7.64 -3.66 -8.78
C PHE A 45 8.24 -4.86 -9.52
N ILE A 46 9.41 -4.70 -10.14
CA ILE A 46 10.13 -5.82 -10.78
C ILE A 46 10.47 -6.90 -9.73
N VAL A 47 10.92 -6.50 -8.54
CA VAL A 47 11.18 -7.43 -7.43
C VAL A 47 9.91 -8.15 -6.99
N ILE A 48 8.79 -7.43 -6.84
CA ILE A 48 7.48 -8.02 -6.50
C ILE A 48 7.06 -9.08 -7.53
N CYS A 49 7.19 -8.76 -8.82
CA CYS A 49 6.93 -9.70 -9.91
C CYS A 49 7.84 -10.94 -9.86
N ARG A 50 9.12 -10.78 -9.52
CA ARG A 50 10.04 -11.92 -9.32
C ARG A 50 9.61 -12.82 -8.17
N ILE A 51 9.23 -12.24 -7.02
CA ILE A 51 8.73 -12.99 -5.87
C ILE A 51 7.46 -13.77 -6.25
N PHE A 52 6.55 -13.13 -6.99
CA PHE A 52 5.33 -13.76 -7.46
C PHE A 52 5.58 -14.88 -8.48
N ASN A 53 6.56 -14.72 -9.37
CA ASN A 53 6.92 -15.77 -10.32
C ASN A 53 7.43 -17.04 -9.61
N ILE A 54 8.19 -16.89 -8.53
CA ILE A 54 8.61 -18.04 -7.70
C ILE A 54 7.41 -18.72 -7.06
N TYR A 55 6.42 -17.96 -6.59
CA TYR A 55 5.16 -18.52 -6.12
C TYR A 55 4.45 -19.34 -7.20
N LEU A 56 4.35 -18.83 -8.44
CA LEU A 56 3.71 -19.53 -9.55
C LEU A 56 4.45 -20.83 -9.93
N LYS A 57 5.79 -20.81 -9.93
CA LYS A 57 6.62 -21.98 -10.22
C LYS A 57 6.62 -23.01 -9.09
N SER A 58 6.30 -22.61 -7.86
CA SER A 58 6.21 -23.52 -6.72
C SER A 58 4.98 -24.44 -6.83
N SER A 59 5.20 -25.65 -7.34
CA SER A 59 4.14 -26.66 -7.48
C SER A 59 3.72 -27.21 -6.12
N PRO A 60 2.40 -27.32 -5.83
CA PRO A 60 1.92 -27.94 -4.59
C PRO A 60 2.22 -29.45 -4.51
N ARG A 61 2.61 -30.08 -5.63
CA ARG A 61 2.83 -31.54 -5.76
C ARG A 61 4.30 -31.95 -5.68
N LYS A 62 5.26 -31.02 -5.79
CA LYS A 62 6.70 -31.31 -5.66
C LYS A 62 7.25 -30.67 -4.38
N PRO A 63 7.36 -31.42 -3.27
CA PRO A 63 7.83 -30.91 -1.98
C PRO A 63 9.34 -30.62 -1.93
N GLU A 64 10.04 -30.79 -3.05
CA GLU A 64 11.50 -30.78 -3.19
C GLU A 64 12.14 -29.41 -2.97
N TYR A 65 11.33 -28.35 -3.02
CA TYR A 65 11.74 -27.03 -2.55
C TYR A 65 11.09 -26.77 -1.18
N ASP A 66 11.91 -26.66 -0.15
CA ASP A 66 11.62 -26.23 1.24
C ASP A 66 11.10 -24.78 1.34
N VAL A 67 10.27 -24.38 0.38
CA VAL A 67 9.79 -23.02 0.20
C VAL A 67 8.33 -23.00 0.63
N ASN A 68 8.06 -22.30 1.74
CA ASN A 68 6.71 -22.17 2.26
C ASN A 68 5.87 -21.31 1.32
N ARG A 69 5.20 -21.96 0.36
CA ARG A 69 4.37 -21.32 -0.68
C ARG A 69 3.37 -20.31 -0.14
N HIS A 70 2.81 -20.57 1.05
CA HIS A 70 1.85 -19.68 1.69
C HIS A 70 2.49 -18.34 2.10
N VAL A 71 3.76 -18.35 2.53
CA VAL A 71 4.52 -17.13 2.86
C VAL A 71 4.75 -16.30 1.60
N PHE A 72 5.12 -16.95 0.49
CA PHE A 72 5.32 -16.26 -0.80
C PHE A 72 4.02 -15.65 -1.34
N LEU A 73 2.90 -16.36 -1.24
CA LEU A 73 1.60 -15.82 -1.62
C LEU A 73 1.22 -14.59 -0.79
N ALA A 74 1.41 -14.66 0.53
CA ALA A 74 1.04 -13.57 1.42
C ALA A 74 1.87 -12.31 1.21
N ILE A 75 3.19 -12.45 1.03
CA ILE A 75 4.02 -11.30 0.73
C ILE A 75 3.64 -10.71 -0.64
N SER A 76 3.43 -11.54 -1.66
CA SER A 76 3.00 -11.04 -2.98
C SER A 76 1.69 -10.28 -2.89
N LEU A 77 0.66 -10.83 -2.23
CA LEU A 77 -0.63 -10.14 -2.08
C LEU A 77 -0.50 -8.81 -1.34
N SER A 78 0.30 -8.78 -0.26
CA SER A 78 0.57 -7.54 0.48
C SER A 78 1.28 -6.50 -0.37
N GLN A 79 2.34 -6.89 -1.09
CA GLN A 79 3.11 -5.94 -1.89
C GLN A 79 2.34 -5.46 -3.11
N PHE A 80 1.52 -6.32 -3.74
CA PHE A 80 0.61 -5.89 -4.80
C PHE A 80 -0.43 -4.90 -4.27
N ALA A 81 -1.00 -5.12 -3.08
CA ALA A 81 -1.94 -4.17 -2.48
C ALA A 81 -1.30 -2.81 -2.18
N CYS A 82 -0.09 -2.80 -1.59
CA CYS A 82 0.65 -1.56 -1.33
C CYS A 82 1.04 -0.84 -2.64
N PHE A 83 1.49 -1.57 -3.66
CA PHE A 83 1.77 -1.01 -4.99
C PHE A 83 0.51 -0.45 -5.66
N SER A 84 -0.61 -1.17 -5.62
CA SER A 84 -1.89 -0.68 -6.14
C SER A 84 -2.34 0.59 -5.40
N SER A 85 -2.17 0.64 -4.08
CA SER A 85 -2.43 1.86 -3.30
C SER A 85 -1.57 3.03 -3.77
N PHE A 86 -0.28 2.83 -4.02
CA PHE A 86 0.58 3.85 -4.63
C PHE A 86 0.05 4.29 -5.99
N PHE A 87 -0.25 3.33 -6.86
CA PHE A 87 -0.66 3.58 -8.24
C PHE A 87 -1.93 4.42 -8.33
N PHE A 88 -2.97 4.07 -7.58
CA PHE A 88 -4.22 4.83 -7.61
C PHE A 88 -4.13 6.15 -6.83
N ASP A 89 -3.38 6.21 -5.73
CA ASP A 89 -3.12 7.47 -5.02
C ASP A 89 -2.33 8.46 -5.91
N TYR A 90 -1.42 7.96 -6.75
CA TYR A 90 -0.70 8.75 -7.75
C TYR A 90 -1.67 9.42 -8.75
N PHE A 91 -2.62 8.68 -9.32
CA PHE A 91 -3.63 9.24 -10.22
C PHE A 91 -4.64 10.15 -9.53
N MET A 92 -4.94 9.91 -8.25
CA MET A 92 -5.86 10.73 -7.48
C MET A 92 -5.24 12.07 -7.04
N THR A 93 -3.96 12.07 -6.64
CA THR A 93 -3.33 13.20 -5.93
C THR A 93 -2.09 13.74 -6.64
N ARG A 94 -1.06 12.92 -6.89
CA ARG A 94 0.27 13.40 -7.31
C ARG A 94 0.31 13.86 -8.75
N LEU A 95 -0.30 13.09 -9.66
CA LEU A 95 -0.34 13.45 -11.08
C LEU A 95 -1.22 14.70 -11.32
N PRO A 96 -2.44 14.81 -10.76
CA PRO A 96 -3.20 16.05 -10.83
C PRO A 96 -2.51 17.24 -10.15
N ALA A 97 -1.70 17.03 -9.10
CA ALA A 97 -0.94 18.09 -8.44
C ALA A 97 0.07 18.80 -9.36
N THR A 98 0.51 18.17 -10.45
CA THR A 98 1.43 18.78 -11.43
C THR A 98 0.80 19.93 -12.21
N GLY A 99 -0.53 19.97 -12.27
CA GLY A 99 -1.30 20.91 -13.07
C GLY A 99 -1.61 20.43 -14.49
N ILE A 100 -1.18 19.22 -14.88
CA ILE A 100 -1.38 18.71 -16.23
C ILE A 100 -2.86 18.47 -16.58
N PHE A 101 -3.67 18.13 -15.57
CA PHE A 101 -5.11 17.86 -15.72
C PHE A 101 -6.00 19.04 -15.36
N THR A 102 -5.42 20.21 -15.06
CA THR A 102 -6.15 21.32 -14.45
C THR A 102 -7.16 21.95 -15.38
N SER A 103 -6.74 22.34 -16.58
CA SER A 103 -7.64 22.89 -17.60
C SER A 103 -8.71 21.88 -18.01
N PHE A 104 -8.32 20.62 -18.16
CA PHE A 104 -9.25 19.53 -18.45
C PHE A 104 -10.29 19.37 -17.34
N CYS A 105 -9.88 19.30 -16.08
CA CYS A 105 -10.81 19.07 -14.98
C CYS A 105 -11.72 20.30 -14.70
N ALA A 106 -11.22 21.51 -14.93
CA ALA A 106 -12.03 22.73 -14.84
C ALA A 106 -13.10 22.82 -15.94
N SER A 107 -12.82 22.26 -17.13
CA SER A 107 -13.74 22.30 -18.28
C SER A 107 -14.87 21.27 -18.23
N ILE A 108 -14.71 20.19 -17.45
CA ILE A 108 -15.71 19.12 -17.33
C ILE A 108 -16.62 19.32 -16.11
N ALA A 109 -17.86 18.87 -16.21
CA ALA A 109 -18.75 18.78 -15.07
C ALA A 109 -18.30 17.66 -14.09
N PRO A 110 -18.61 17.78 -12.79
CA PRO A 110 -18.47 16.70 -11.83
C PRO A 110 -19.11 15.40 -12.35
N ASN A 111 -18.40 14.29 -12.24
CA ASN A 111 -18.82 13.05 -12.88
C ASN A 111 -18.46 11.80 -12.06
N HIS A 112 -19.07 10.67 -12.43
CA HIS A 112 -18.79 9.39 -11.79
C HIS A 112 -17.46 8.76 -12.23
N TRP A 113 -16.85 9.19 -13.34
CA TRP A 113 -15.53 8.68 -13.75
C TRP A 113 -14.43 9.14 -12.78
N LEU A 114 -14.42 10.41 -12.38
CA LEU A 114 -13.52 10.95 -11.34
C LEU A 114 -13.73 10.21 -10.00
N LYS A 115 -14.99 9.87 -9.69
CA LYS A 115 -15.33 9.07 -8.51
C LYS A 115 -14.70 7.67 -8.54
N VAL A 116 -14.63 7.02 -9.70
CA VAL A 116 -14.02 5.67 -9.83
C VAL A 116 -12.54 5.71 -9.47
N VAL A 117 -11.78 6.71 -9.92
CA VAL A 117 -10.36 6.89 -9.57
C VAL A 117 -10.20 7.02 -8.06
N LEU A 118 -11.02 7.88 -7.45
CA LEU A 118 -11.01 8.11 -6.01
C LEU A 118 -11.41 6.85 -5.22
N PHE A 119 -12.45 6.14 -5.67
CA PHE A 119 -12.89 4.88 -5.07
C PHE A 119 -11.78 3.83 -5.10
N LEU A 120 -11.10 3.65 -6.23
CA LEU A 120 -9.99 2.71 -6.36
C LEU A 120 -8.81 3.09 -5.45
N ALA A 121 -8.51 4.39 -5.32
CA ALA A 121 -7.48 4.87 -4.41
C ALA A 121 -7.83 4.56 -2.95
N LEU A 122 -9.06 4.84 -2.52
CA LEU A 122 -9.51 4.51 -1.17
C LEU A 122 -9.55 3.01 -0.91
N TYR A 123 -10.13 2.25 -1.84
CA TYR A 123 -10.24 0.79 -1.78
C TYR A 123 -8.86 0.14 -1.59
N THR A 124 -7.89 0.50 -2.44
CA THR A 124 -6.55 -0.06 -2.37
C THR A 124 -5.76 0.42 -1.16
N ASN A 125 -6.05 1.61 -0.64
CA ASN A 125 -5.48 2.09 0.63
C ASN A 125 -5.94 1.24 1.83
N TYR A 126 -7.23 0.91 1.93
CA TYR A 126 -7.70 -0.03 2.96
C TYR A 126 -7.10 -1.43 2.81
N LEU A 127 -6.88 -1.90 1.57
CA LEU A 127 -6.19 -3.16 1.32
C LEU A 127 -4.71 -3.11 1.76
N SER A 128 -4.00 -2.01 1.51
CA SER A 128 -2.60 -1.86 1.92
C SER A 128 -2.43 -1.75 3.44
N LEU A 129 -3.47 -1.35 4.17
CA LEU A 129 -3.51 -1.46 5.64
C LEU A 129 -3.72 -2.91 6.12
N ALA A 130 -4.59 -3.67 5.46
CA ALA A 130 -5.04 -4.98 5.94
C ALA A 130 -4.12 -6.13 5.51
N PHE A 131 -3.72 -6.21 4.24
CA PHE A 131 -2.92 -7.34 3.73
C PHE A 131 -1.57 -7.58 4.44
N PRO A 132 -0.83 -6.55 4.91
CA PRO A 132 0.45 -6.77 5.61
C PRO A 132 0.38 -7.67 6.84
N ILE A 133 -0.80 -7.82 7.47
CA ILE A 133 -0.98 -8.72 8.63
C ILE A 133 -0.89 -10.21 8.25
N LEU A 134 -1.10 -10.54 6.97
CA LEU A 134 -1.14 -11.92 6.51
C LEU A 134 0.23 -12.60 6.68
N MET A 135 1.31 -11.82 6.53
CA MET A 135 2.68 -12.29 6.71
C MET A 135 3.00 -12.75 8.13
N PRO A 136 2.86 -11.90 9.18
CA PRO A 136 3.09 -12.33 10.55
C PRO A 136 2.10 -13.42 10.99
N LEU A 137 0.86 -13.42 10.48
CA LEU A 137 -0.13 -14.45 10.81
C LEU A 137 0.27 -15.84 10.28
N ILE A 138 0.71 -15.95 9.02
CA ILE A 138 1.20 -17.22 8.45
C ILE A 138 2.46 -17.69 9.17
N ARG A 139 3.39 -16.77 9.48
CA ARG A 139 4.60 -17.09 10.25
C ARG A 139 4.24 -17.61 11.64
N LEU A 140 3.26 -17.00 12.31
CA LEU A 140 2.76 -17.44 13.60
C LEU A 140 2.20 -18.87 13.54
N VAL A 141 1.41 -19.20 12.53
CA VAL A 141 0.88 -20.57 12.35
C VAL A 141 2.00 -21.59 12.15
N VAL A 142 3.04 -21.24 11.38
CA VAL A 142 4.20 -22.13 11.18
C VAL A 142 4.93 -22.41 12.49
N VAL A 143 5.09 -21.39 13.34
CA VAL A 143 5.75 -21.52 14.65
C VAL A 143 4.87 -22.27 15.66
N LEU A 144 3.56 -22.02 15.69
CA LEU A 144 2.64 -22.66 16.65
C LEU A 144 2.31 -24.11 16.29
N PHE A 145 2.18 -24.42 15.00
CA PHE A 145 1.68 -25.71 14.52
C PHE A 145 2.58 -26.31 13.41
N PRO A 146 3.83 -26.66 13.72
CA PRO A 146 4.81 -27.09 12.70
C PRO A 146 4.39 -28.35 11.94
N LYS A 147 3.58 -29.25 12.52
CA LYS A 147 3.13 -30.47 11.84
C LYS A 147 1.94 -30.25 10.89
N SER A 148 1.05 -29.31 11.20
CA SER A 148 -0.21 -29.09 10.46
C SER A 148 -0.27 -27.74 9.72
N HIS A 149 0.83 -26.96 9.73
CA HIS A 149 0.89 -25.61 9.17
C HIS A 149 0.44 -25.53 7.71
N LYS A 150 0.74 -26.51 6.85
CA LYS A 150 0.34 -26.50 5.43
C LYS A 150 -1.19 -26.48 5.27
N LYS A 151 -1.88 -27.38 5.98
CA LYS A 151 -3.36 -27.47 5.93
C LYS A 151 -4.01 -26.24 6.56
N LEU A 152 -3.46 -25.77 7.68
CA LEU A 152 -3.99 -24.62 8.40
C LEU A 152 -3.79 -23.31 7.62
N ASN A 153 -2.59 -23.06 7.08
CA ASN A 153 -2.31 -21.87 6.26
C ASN A 153 -3.13 -21.84 4.97
N SER A 154 -3.36 -22.99 4.33
CA SER A 154 -4.23 -23.06 3.15
C SER A 154 -5.67 -22.66 3.47
N LYS A 155 -6.24 -23.18 4.56
CA LYS A 155 -7.59 -22.77 5.02
C LYS A 155 -7.63 -21.30 5.42
N LEU A 156 -6.62 -20.85 6.16
CA LEU A 156 -6.49 -19.48 6.64
C LEU A 156 -6.49 -18.48 5.47
N ILE A 157 -5.61 -18.67 4.48
CA ILE A 157 -5.54 -17.79 3.30
C ILE A 157 -6.87 -17.79 2.55
N ARG A 158 -7.49 -18.97 2.36
CA ARG A 158 -8.76 -19.09 1.64
C ARG A 158 -9.90 -18.31 2.29
N ILE A 159 -9.89 -18.15 3.62
CA ILE A 159 -10.91 -17.43 4.37
C ILE A 159 -10.54 -15.95 4.51
N ILE A 160 -9.30 -15.64 4.91
CA ILE A 160 -8.88 -14.28 5.25
C ILE A 160 -8.73 -13.39 4.00
N VAL A 161 -8.18 -13.90 2.90
CA VAL A 161 -7.99 -13.10 1.69
C VAL A 161 -9.31 -12.51 1.16
N PRO A 162 -10.39 -13.29 0.94
CA PRO A 162 -11.65 -12.69 0.49
C PRO A 162 -12.28 -11.75 1.52
N LEU A 163 -12.14 -12.02 2.83
CA LEU A 163 -12.59 -11.09 3.87
C LEU A 163 -11.86 -9.75 3.79
N ILE A 164 -10.54 -9.76 3.59
CA ILE A 164 -9.74 -8.55 3.37
C ILE A 164 -10.17 -7.83 2.09
N CYS A 165 -10.51 -8.54 1.01
CA CYS A 165 -11.00 -7.92 -0.22
C CYS A 165 -12.38 -7.28 -0.07
N ILE A 166 -13.27 -7.86 0.75
CA ILE A 166 -14.62 -7.33 0.99
C ILE A 166 -14.57 -6.14 1.95
N TYR A 167 -13.64 -6.14 2.91
CA TYR A 167 -13.51 -5.12 3.94
C TYR A 167 -13.61 -3.67 3.42
N PRO A 168 -12.81 -3.21 2.43
CA PRO A 168 -12.90 -1.83 1.95
C PRO A 168 -14.27 -1.45 1.40
N ILE A 169 -15.03 -2.39 0.83
CA ILE A 169 -16.37 -2.14 0.27
C ILE A 169 -17.32 -1.72 1.39
N CYS A 170 -17.24 -2.39 2.55
CA CYS A 170 -18.02 -2.04 3.74
C CYS A 170 -17.67 -0.64 4.29
N PHE A 171 -16.43 -0.17 4.10
CA PHE A 171 -15.97 1.14 4.56
C PHE A 171 -16.03 2.24 3.50
N THR A 172 -16.50 1.94 2.29
CA THR A 172 -16.60 2.90 1.17
C THR A 172 -18.03 3.08 0.66
N PHE A 173 -19.03 2.47 1.31
CA PHE A 173 -20.44 2.56 0.91
C PHE A 173 -20.96 4.01 0.78
N TYR A 174 -20.43 4.94 1.59
CA TYR A 174 -20.84 6.35 1.56
C TYR A 174 -20.45 7.07 0.26
N LEU A 175 -19.57 6.49 -0.57
CA LEU A 175 -19.23 6.99 -1.89
C LEU A 175 -20.22 6.60 -2.98
N LEU A 176 -21.17 5.70 -2.72
CA LEU A 176 -22.15 5.28 -3.73
C LEU A 176 -22.90 6.46 -4.37
N PRO A 177 -23.54 7.36 -3.60
CA PRO A 177 -24.22 8.54 -4.14
C PRO A 177 -23.30 9.72 -4.46
N ALA A 178 -22.02 9.66 -4.10
CA ALA A 178 -21.11 10.78 -4.23
C ALA A 178 -20.79 11.10 -5.70
N LEU A 179 -20.37 12.35 -5.95
CA LEU A 179 -19.82 12.80 -7.23
C LEU A 179 -18.34 13.12 -7.09
N GLY A 180 -17.54 12.76 -8.10
CA GLY A 180 -16.13 13.11 -8.15
C GLY A 180 -15.97 14.55 -8.64
N VAL A 181 -15.16 15.32 -7.94
CA VAL A 181 -14.87 16.73 -8.20
C VAL A 181 -13.35 16.98 -8.14
N CYS A 182 -12.88 18.05 -8.79
CA CYS A 182 -11.51 18.52 -8.60
C CYS A 182 -11.48 19.74 -7.68
N LYS A 183 -10.51 19.73 -6.77
CA LYS A 183 -10.23 20.84 -5.85
C LYS A 183 -8.79 21.30 -6.03
N SER A 184 -8.53 22.58 -5.79
CA SER A 184 -7.17 23.09 -5.74
C SER A 184 -6.48 22.67 -4.45
N TYR A 185 -5.16 22.54 -4.52
CA TYR A 185 -4.32 22.48 -3.33
C TYR A 185 -4.07 23.88 -2.77
N GLU A 186 -3.89 23.95 -1.46
CA GLU A 186 -3.40 25.16 -0.80
C GLU A 186 -1.87 25.19 -0.80
N TYR A 187 -1.28 26.34 -0.44
CA TYR A 187 0.16 26.52 -0.24
C TYR A 187 0.78 25.33 0.54
N PRO A 188 1.93 24.76 0.14
CA PRO A 188 2.97 25.28 -0.76
C PRO A 188 2.81 24.92 -2.24
N TYR A 189 1.69 24.31 -2.63
CA TYR A 189 1.46 23.98 -4.03
C TYR A 189 1.21 25.25 -4.86
N PRO A 190 1.75 25.32 -6.10
CA PRO A 190 1.51 26.45 -6.98
C PRO A 190 0.05 26.47 -7.47
N PHE A 191 -0.38 27.62 -7.99
CA PHE A 191 -1.67 27.73 -8.65
C PHE A 191 -1.78 26.69 -9.79
N GLY A 192 -2.96 26.09 -9.91
CA GLY A 192 -3.23 25.01 -10.84
C GLY A 192 -2.83 23.63 -10.36
N ALA A 193 -2.22 23.46 -9.19
CA ALA A 193 -2.11 22.14 -8.56
C ALA A 193 -3.47 21.71 -8.01
N ILE A 194 -3.97 20.55 -8.47
CA ILE A 194 -5.30 20.06 -8.11
C ILE A 194 -5.26 18.64 -7.60
N TRP A 195 -6.34 18.20 -6.97
CA TRP A 195 -6.56 16.80 -6.60
C TRP A 195 -8.01 16.41 -6.80
N ILE A 196 -8.21 15.10 -7.00
CA ILE A 196 -9.54 14.53 -7.14
C ILE A 196 -10.10 14.30 -5.74
N TYR A 197 -11.28 14.86 -5.50
CA TYR A 197 -12.03 14.73 -4.26
C TYR A 197 -13.49 14.31 -4.55
N TYR A 198 -14.28 14.12 -3.50
CA TYR A 198 -15.70 13.80 -3.63
C TYR A 198 -16.57 14.89 -2.98
N THR A 199 -17.78 15.05 -3.48
CA THR A 199 -18.84 15.86 -2.86
C THR A 199 -20.11 15.03 -2.71
N ASN A 200 -21.04 15.49 -1.87
CA ASN A 200 -22.34 14.85 -1.64
C ASN A 200 -22.22 13.38 -1.17
N SER A 201 -21.35 13.11 -0.19
CA SER A 201 -21.29 11.76 0.40
C SER A 201 -22.56 11.40 1.16
N ALA A 202 -22.89 10.11 1.18
CA ALA A 202 -24.03 9.62 1.94
C ALA A 202 -23.89 10.03 3.42
N PHE A 203 -24.95 10.58 4.01
CA PHE A 203 -25.01 10.98 5.42
C PHE A 203 -23.92 11.98 5.86
N GLY A 204 -23.30 12.72 4.92
CA GLY A 204 -22.20 13.64 5.23
C GLY A 204 -20.95 12.97 5.78
N LEU A 205 -20.82 11.64 5.57
CA LEU A 205 -19.73 10.85 6.10
C LEU A 205 -18.39 11.20 5.45
N ARG A 206 -17.33 11.16 6.26
CA ARG A 206 -15.97 11.55 5.86
C ARG A 206 -15.00 10.39 5.98
N ASN A 207 -14.24 10.12 4.92
CA ASN A 207 -13.28 9.02 4.87
C ASN A 207 -12.27 9.05 6.02
N SER A 208 -11.83 10.23 6.43
CA SER A 208 -10.74 10.41 7.41
C SER A 208 -11.03 9.73 8.74
N TYR A 209 -12.27 9.76 9.22
CA TYR A 209 -12.66 9.11 10.48
C TYR A 209 -12.67 7.59 10.36
N PHE A 210 -13.24 7.05 9.28
CA PHE A 210 -13.22 5.61 9.01
C PHE A 210 -11.78 5.11 8.85
N HIS A 211 -10.97 5.83 8.08
CA HIS A 211 -9.59 5.49 7.83
C HIS A 211 -8.75 5.51 9.11
N LEU A 212 -8.94 6.50 9.99
CA LEU A 212 -8.29 6.55 11.30
C LEU A 212 -8.67 5.34 12.17
N GLY A 213 -9.97 5.02 12.25
CA GLY A 213 -10.46 3.84 12.97
C GLY A 213 -9.86 2.54 12.44
N SER A 214 -9.78 2.40 11.12
CA SER A 214 -9.14 1.26 10.45
C SER A 214 -7.65 1.15 10.78
N ILE A 215 -6.92 2.27 10.81
CA ILE A 215 -5.50 2.27 11.18
C ILE A 215 -5.32 1.75 12.59
N PHE A 216 -6.06 2.27 13.57
CA PHE A 216 -5.97 1.80 14.96
C PHE A 216 -6.33 0.32 15.09
N PHE A 217 -7.42 -0.12 14.45
CA PHE A 217 -7.85 -1.51 14.47
C PHE A 217 -6.78 -2.47 13.93
N TRP A 218 -6.23 -2.20 12.73
CA TRP A 218 -5.22 -3.05 12.12
C TRP A 218 -3.87 -2.96 12.84
N MET A 219 -3.51 -1.80 13.37
CA MET A 219 -2.32 -1.62 14.19
C MET A 219 -2.40 -2.48 15.46
N SER A 220 -3.53 -2.46 16.18
CA SER A 220 -3.72 -3.29 17.38
C SER A 220 -3.60 -4.78 17.06
N ILE A 221 -4.26 -5.24 15.98
CA ILE A 221 -4.15 -6.64 15.53
C ILE A 221 -2.69 -6.99 15.20
N SER A 222 -2.00 -6.12 14.46
CA SER A 222 -0.60 -6.33 14.09
C SER A 222 0.31 -6.43 15.31
N ILE A 223 0.16 -5.54 16.30
CA ILE A 223 0.93 -5.57 17.55
C ILE A 223 0.70 -6.88 18.29
N VAL A 224 -0.56 -7.32 18.44
CA VAL A 224 -0.89 -8.56 19.14
C VAL A 224 -0.26 -9.77 18.46
N ILE A 225 -0.42 -9.92 17.14
CA ILE A 225 0.14 -11.07 16.39
C ILE A 225 1.67 -11.08 16.49
N ASN A 226 2.31 -9.93 16.30
CA ASN A 226 3.77 -9.82 16.35
C ASN A 226 4.32 -10.05 17.76
N ALA A 227 3.63 -9.57 18.81
CA ALA A 227 4.03 -9.82 20.19
C ALA A 227 3.99 -11.32 20.54
N ILE A 228 2.93 -12.03 20.13
CA ILE A 228 2.83 -13.48 20.31
C ILE A 228 3.94 -14.20 19.54
N LEU A 229 4.20 -13.79 18.30
CA LEU A 229 5.26 -14.37 17.46
C LEU A 229 6.64 -14.20 18.13
N LEU A 230 6.98 -12.99 18.59
CA LEU A 230 8.24 -12.69 19.26
C LEU A 230 8.39 -13.51 20.56
N PHE A 231 7.36 -13.54 21.40
CA PHE A 231 7.39 -14.31 22.65
C PHE A 231 7.65 -15.80 22.41
N LYS A 232 7.03 -16.38 21.37
CA LYS A 232 7.23 -17.80 21.02
C LYS A 232 8.63 -18.06 20.47
N VAL A 233 9.19 -17.16 19.67
CA VAL A 233 10.56 -17.27 19.15
C VAL A 233 11.57 -17.22 20.30
N ILE A 234 11.40 -16.30 21.26
CA ILE A 234 12.27 -16.19 22.45
C ILE A 234 12.20 -17.47 23.28
N LYS A 235 11.01 -17.98 23.58
CA LYS A 235 10.83 -19.21 24.36
C LYS A 235 11.45 -20.44 23.67
N ALA A 236 11.30 -20.57 22.35
CA ALA A 236 11.89 -21.66 21.60
C ALA A 236 13.43 -21.63 21.64
N LYS A 237 14.03 -20.45 21.64
CA LYS A 237 15.49 -20.26 21.73
C LYS A 237 16.04 -20.53 23.13
N ALA A 238 15.32 -20.17 24.20
CA ALA A 238 15.72 -20.49 25.57
C ALA A 238 15.87 -22.01 25.82
N LEU A 239 15.25 -22.84 24.98
CA LEU A 239 15.32 -24.30 25.01
C LEU A 239 16.47 -24.87 24.15
N ILE A 240 17.07 -24.09 23.24
CA ILE A 240 18.15 -24.54 22.35
C ILE A 240 19.49 -23.98 22.88
N ILE A 241 20.28 -24.85 23.51
CA ILE A 241 21.65 -24.55 23.93
C ILE A 241 22.54 -24.55 22.67
N GLY A 242 22.73 -23.39 22.05
CA GLY A 242 23.62 -23.25 20.89
C GLY A 242 23.17 -22.23 19.86
N GLY A 243 23.54 -20.97 20.11
CA GLY A 243 23.83 -19.80 19.23
C GLY A 243 23.44 -19.66 17.74
N GLN A 244 22.71 -20.55 17.05
CA GLN A 244 22.40 -20.38 15.62
C GLN A 244 20.94 -19.98 15.37
N SER A 245 20.63 -18.67 15.41
CA SER A 245 19.50 -18.10 14.62
C SER A 245 19.41 -16.56 14.54
N TYR A 246 20.51 -15.80 14.63
CA TYR A 246 20.46 -14.32 14.65
C TYR A 246 19.80 -13.69 13.39
N LYS A 247 19.96 -14.32 12.21
CA LYS A 247 19.47 -13.76 10.94
C LYS A 247 17.94 -13.86 10.76
N ALA A 248 17.32 -14.93 11.26
CA ALA A 248 15.87 -15.10 11.19
C ALA A 248 15.16 -14.15 12.16
N GLU A 249 15.73 -13.94 13.35
CA GLU A 249 15.31 -12.95 14.35
C GLU A 249 15.39 -11.52 13.77
N PHE A 250 16.51 -11.17 13.14
CA PHE A 250 16.68 -9.85 12.51
C PHE A 250 15.65 -9.56 11.42
N SER A 251 15.38 -10.52 10.51
CA SER A 251 14.39 -10.33 9.45
C SER A 251 12.97 -10.13 10.01
N ILE A 252 12.58 -10.90 11.04
CA ILE A 252 11.25 -10.79 11.66
C ILE A 252 11.12 -9.44 12.36
N THR A 253 12.05 -9.08 13.25
CA THR A 253 12.00 -7.82 14.02
C THR A 253 12.03 -6.60 13.11
N VAL A 254 12.85 -6.60 12.05
CA VAL A 254 12.90 -5.50 11.07
C VAL A 254 11.57 -5.36 10.33
N THR A 255 10.96 -6.47 9.89
CA THR A 255 9.64 -6.41 9.22
C THR A 255 8.53 -5.93 10.16
N THR A 256 8.53 -6.36 11.42
CA THR A 256 7.57 -5.92 12.43
C THR A 256 7.72 -4.42 12.72
N LEU A 257 8.95 -3.95 12.94
CA LEU A 257 9.23 -2.53 13.19
C LEU A 257 8.80 -1.68 11.99
N ALA A 258 9.11 -2.11 10.77
CA ALA A 258 8.70 -1.40 9.56
C ALA A 258 7.17 -1.28 9.43
N ILE A 259 6.42 -2.34 9.75
CA ILE A 259 4.95 -2.34 9.73
C ILE A 259 4.39 -1.40 10.82
N ILE A 260 4.94 -1.41 12.03
CA ILE A 260 4.49 -0.53 13.12
C ILE A 260 4.75 0.93 12.77
N VAL A 261 5.97 1.26 12.30
CA VAL A 261 6.33 2.61 11.87
C VAL A 261 5.39 3.09 10.77
N PHE A 262 5.04 2.22 9.82
CA PHE A 262 4.06 2.54 8.77
C PHE A 262 2.67 2.90 9.34
N TYR A 263 2.13 2.13 10.29
CA TYR A 263 0.84 2.46 10.90
C TYR A 263 0.90 3.77 11.70
N VAL A 264 1.97 4.00 12.46
CA VAL A 264 2.15 5.22 13.25
C VAL A 264 2.23 6.44 12.33
N LEU A 265 3.03 6.38 11.26
CA LEU A 265 3.12 7.48 10.28
C LEU A 265 1.75 7.77 9.66
N ASN A 266 1.01 6.75 9.21
CA ASN A 266 -0.33 6.96 8.66
C ASN A 266 -1.31 7.54 9.69
N ALA A 267 -1.28 7.10 10.94
CA ALA A 267 -2.11 7.64 12.01
C ALA A 267 -1.81 9.13 12.24
N VAL A 268 -0.52 9.50 12.34
CA VAL A 268 -0.09 10.88 12.54
C VAL A 268 -0.56 11.77 11.39
N PHE A 269 -0.39 11.35 10.13
CA PHE A 269 -0.83 12.13 8.98
C PHE A 269 -2.35 12.33 8.94
N VAL A 270 -3.13 11.31 9.30
CA VAL A 270 -4.60 11.40 9.31
C VAL A 270 -5.09 12.27 10.47
N LEU A 271 -4.49 12.13 11.66
CA LEU A 271 -4.80 12.99 12.81
C LEU A 271 -4.51 14.44 12.48
N PHE A 272 -3.35 14.71 11.87
CA PHE A 272 -3.00 16.05 11.43
C PHE A 272 -4.01 16.60 10.42
N TYR A 273 -4.41 15.79 9.43
CA TYR A 273 -5.44 16.16 8.46
C TYR A 273 -6.80 16.45 9.11
N ILE A 274 -7.16 15.79 10.22
CA ILE A 274 -8.42 16.03 10.94
C ILE A 274 -8.35 17.31 11.77
N PHE A 275 -7.28 17.49 12.57
CA PHE A 275 -7.14 18.63 13.49
C PHE A 275 -6.79 19.94 12.79
N ALA A 276 -6.03 19.89 11.69
CA ALA A 276 -5.68 21.06 10.89
C ALA A 276 -6.67 21.34 9.74
N TYR A 277 -7.79 20.60 9.69
CA TYR A 277 -8.78 20.79 8.64
C TYR A 277 -9.46 22.15 8.76
N GLY A 278 -9.28 23.01 7.76
CA GLY A 278 -9.94 24.31 7.68
C GLY A 278 -9.27 25.44 8.47
N THR A 279 -8.11 25.19 9.10
CA THR A 279 -7.43 26.21 9.91
C THR A 279 -6.06 26.64 9.43
N ASN A 280 -5.38 25.95 8.48
CA ASN A 280 -4.08 26.38 7.92
C ASN A 280 -3.59 25.52 6.74
N SER A 281 -2.65 26.10 5.97
CA SER A 281 -1.86 25.49 4.89
C SER A 281 -1.06 24.24 5.29
N TYR A 282 -0.94 23.94 6.59
CA TYR A 282 -0.23 22.75 7.08
C TYR A 282 -0.78 21.43 6.56
N THR A 283 -2.08 21.38 6.22
CA THR A 283 -2.68 20.19 5.63
C THR A 283 -2.02 19.82 4.29
N SER A 284 -1.71 20.82 3.45
CA SER A 284 -1.00 20.60 2.19
C SER A 284 0.41 20.06 2.37
N TYR A 285 1.12 20.47 3.43
CA TYR A 285 2.45 19.93 3.73
C TYR A 285 2.41 18.43 4.07
N THR A 286 1.40 17.98 4.80
CA THR A 286 1.26 16.55 5.09
C THR A 286 1.01 15.71 3.85
N ILE A 287 0.35 16.27 2.84
CA ILE A 287 0.09 15.60 1.57
C ILE A 287 1.37 15.41 0.75
N ILE A 288 2.40 16.23 0.96
CA ILE A 288 3.72 16.03 0.35
C ILE A 288 4.43 14.83 0.96
N PHE A 289 4.43 14.69 2.29
CA PHE A 289 5.22 13.67 2.98
C PHE A 289 4.52 12.31 3.13
N ARG A 290 3.21 12.30 3.37
CA ARG A 290 2.40 11.09 3.53
C ARG A 290 2.66 10.03 2.46
N PRO A 291 2.72 10.36 1.16
CA PRO A 291 2.85 9.37 0.13
C PRO A 291 4.23 8.69 0.16
N PHE A 292 5.31 9.41 0.47
CA PHE A 292 6.64 8.80 0.65
C PHE A 292 6.69 7.81 1.82
N GLY A 293 6.03 8.13 2.94
CA GLY A 293 5.91 7.21 4.06
C GLY A 293 5.22 5.90 3.69
N ASN A 294 4.20 5.96 2.81
CA ASN A 294 3.52 4.78 2.30
C ASN A 294 4.38 3.99 1.32
N ASP A 295 5.13 4.70 0.48
CA ASP A 295 6.00 4.11 -0.52
C ASP A 295 7.15 3.32 0.13
N MET A 296 7.69 3.82 1.25
CA MET A 296 8.72 3.14 2.05
C MET A 296 8.30 1.74 2.47
N GLN A 297 7.02 1.52 2.82
CA GLN A 297 6.53 0.20 3.19
C GLN A 297 6.68 -0.79 2.03
N THR A 298 6.29 -0.39 0.82
CA THR A 298 6.37 -1.23 -0.38
C THR A 298 7.82 -1.54 -0.73
N CYS A 299 8.67 -0.51 -0.74
CA CYS A 299 10.07 -0.65 -1.11
C CYS A 299 10.85 -1.47 -0.07
N ILE A 300 10.86 -1.03 1.19
CA ILE A 300 11.69 -1.65 2.23
C ILE A 300 11.30 -3.11 2.42
N VAL A 301 10.00 -3.44 2.51
CA VAL A 301 9.58 -4.82 2.77
C VAL A 301 9.92 -5.74 1.59
N SER A 302 9.70 -5.29 0.35
CA SER A 302 10.04 -6.06 -0.85
C SER A 302 11.55 -6.32 -0.96
N TRP A 303 12.36 -5.28 -0.78
CA TRP A 303 13.83 -5.38 -0.89
C TRP A 303 14.45 -6.17 0.26
N VAL A 304 14.02 -5.93 1.50
CA VAL A 304 14.48 -6.72 2.66
C VAL A 304 14.17 -8.19 2.44
N PHE A 305 12.96 -8.54 2.00
CA PHE A 305 12.63 -9.94 1.73
C PHE A 305 13.48 -10.53 0.60
N TYR A 306 13.64 -9.80 -0.51
CA TYR A 306 14.42 -10.27 -1.66
C TYR A 306 15.89 -10.53 -1.31
N VAL A 307 16.53 -9.63 -0.55
CA VAL A 307 17.95 -9.74 -0.18
C VAL A 307 18.17 -10.76 0.94
N THR A 308 17.22 -10.91 1.87
CA THR A 308 17.40 -11.79 3.04
C THR A 308 16.99 -13.25 2.77
N HIS A 309 16.03 -13.50 1.88
CA HIS A 309 15.46 -14.83 1.74
C HIS A 309 16.41 -15.79 0.98
N PRO A 310 16.71 -16.99 1.53
CA PRO A 310 17.74 -17.89 0.99
C PRO A 310 17.48 -18.37 -0.44
N VAL A 311 16.21 -18.41 -0.86
CA VAL A 311 15.81 -18.77 -2.24
C VAL A 311 16.45 -17.86 -3.29
N PHE A 312 16.59 -16.56 -3.02
CA PHE A 312 17.21 -15.63 -3.97
C PHE A 312 18.74 -15.66 -3.89
N LYS A 313 19.31 -16.06 -2.75
CA LYS A 313 20.76 -16.24 -2.56
C LYS A 313 21.30 -17.50 -3.26
N ARG A 314 20.57 -18.61 -3.21
CA ARG A 314 20.99 -19.85 -3.89
C ARG A 314 21.09 -19.67 -5.41
N ALA A 315 20.16 -18.91 -6.01
CA ALA A 315 20.18 -18.60 -7.44
C ALA A 315 21.32 -17.66 -7.87
N THR A 316 21.95 -16.94 -6.93
CA THR A 316 23.11 -16.07 -7.21
C THR A 316 24.44 -16.77 -6.96
N ILE A 317 24.48 -17.79 -6.11
CA ILE A 317 25.70 -18.55 -5.78
C ILE A 317 25.92 -19.74 -6.73
N TYR A 318 24.84 -20.30 -7.31
CA TYR A 318 24.94 -21.30 -8.37
C TYR A 318 24.07 -20.84 -9.56
N PRO A 319 24.69 -20.38 -10.67
CA PRO A 319 23.93 -20.08 -11.89
C PRO A 319 23.26 -21.36 -12.43
N ALA A 320 22.12 -21.19 -13.10
CA ALA A 320 21.24 -22.29 -13.54
C ALA A 320 21.95 -23.37 -14.39
N SER A 321 23.08 -23.05 -15.01
CA SER A 321 23.90 -24.01 -15.76
C SER A 321 24.56 -25.08 -14.89
N THR A 322 24.73 -24.87 -13.59
CA THR A 322 25.34 -25.89 -12.70
C THR A 322 24.32 -26.93 -12.21
N MET A 323 23.02 -26.64 -12.24
CA MET A 323 21.99 -27.62 -11.83
C MET A 323 21.73 -28.70 -12.90
N GLU A 324 21.91 -28.38 -14.19
CA GLU A 324 21.81 -29.39 -15.26
C GLU A 324 22.98 -30.39 -15.21
N VAL A 325 24.19 -29.93 -14.86
CA VAL A 325 25.38 -30.80 -14.75
C VAL A 325 25.30 -31.75 -13.56
N VAL A 326 24.66 -31.35 -12.45
CA VAL A 326 24.48 -32.26 -11.31
C VAL A 326 23.42 -33.33 -11.61
N SER A 327 22.41 -33.03 -12.44
CA SER A 327 21.42 -34.04 -12.87
C SER A 327 21.94 -35.04 -13.90
N SER A 328 22.99 -34.71 -14.66
CA SER A 328 23.60 -35.62 -15.64
C SER A 328 24.74 -36.48 -15.08
N VAL A 329 25.25 -36.18 -13.89
CA VAL A 329 26.30 -36.97 -13.22
C VAL A 329 25.71 -38.03 -12.26
N VAL A 330 24.40 -37.96 -11.96
CA VAL A 330 23.71 -38.87 -11.03
C VAL A 330 22.76 -39.85 -11.73
N ASN A 331 22.75 -39.89 -13.07
CA ASN A 331 22.04 -40.90 -13.85
C ASN A 331 22.99 -41.93 -14.45
#